data_AF-A0A960TB31-F1
#
_entry.id   AF-A0A960TB31-F1
#
_cell.length_a   1.000
_cell.length_b   1.000
_cell.length_c   1.000
_cell.angle_alpha   90.00
_cell.angle_beta   90.00
_cell.angle_gamma   90.00
#
_symmetry.space_group_name_H-M   'P 1'
#
loop_
_entity.id
_entity.type
_entity.pdbx_description
1 polymer ?
#
loop_
_entity_poly.entity_id
_entity_poly.type
_entity_poly.pdbx_seq_one_letter_code
_entity_poly.pdbx_strand_id
1 'polypeptide(L)'
;MIHALSDIGSIAAFFQDLCLHCSERGIQAAHEIIRTRISDRHLQEGLTLAADGNHPAIVGRYLSETLPRHWEPDLAERVARAVSCWQTGQPLQEIMNCLHAPVSD
;
A
#
# COMPACT_ATOMS: atom_id res chain seq x y z
N MET A 1 6.24 -0.75 -18.00
CA MET A 1 7.30 -0.13 -17.22
C MET A 1 7.06 -0.45 -15.75
N ILE A 2 8.10 -0.84 -15.03
CA ILE A 2 8.07 -1.00 -13.56
C ILE A 2 8.41 0.40 -13.03
N HIS A 3 7.48 1.05 -12.32
CA HIS A 3 7.74 2.34 -11.70
C HIS A 3 8.51 2.11 -10.40
N ALA A 4 9.61 2.83 -10.20
CA ALA A 4 10.26 2.85 -8.90
C ALA A 4 9.29 3.51 -7.92
N LEU A 5 8.68 2.71 -7.04
CA LEU A 5 7.81 3.21 -5.98
C LEU A 5 8.71 3.80 -4.87
N SER A 6 9.32 4.95 -5.12
CA SER A 6 10.19 5.63 -4.15
C SER A 6 9.56 6.88 -3.54
N ASP A 7 8.37 7.26 -3.98
CA ASP A 7 7.63 8.45 -3.55
C ASP A 7 6.14 8.11 -3.37
N ILE A 8 5.45 8.90 -2.56
CA ILE A 8 4.05 8.62 -2.23
C ILE A 8 3.10 8.73 -3.42
N GLY A 9 3.43 9.56 -4.42
CA GLY A 9 2.62 9.68 -5.64
C GLY A 9 2.63 8.37 -6.43
N SER A 10 3.80 7.75 -6.55
CA SER A 10 3.94 6.43 -7.16
C SER A 10 3.20 5.33 -6.38
N ILE A 11 3.24 5.37 -5.04
CA ILE A 11 2.51 4.41 -4.18
C ILE A 11 0.99 4.61 -4.29
N ALA A 12 0.52 5.86 -4.36
CA ALA A 12 -0.88 6.19 -4.56
C ALA A 12 -1.40 5.68 -5.92
N ALA A 13 -0.62 5.86 -6.99
CA ALA A 13 -0.94 5.28 -8.29
C ALA A 13 -1.01 3.74 -8.24
N PHE A 14 -0.10 3.09 -7.51
CA PHE A 14 -0.17 1.65 -7.29
C PHE A 14 -1.46 1.22 -6.56
N PHE A 15 -1.87 1.92 -5.50
CA PHE A 15 -3.10 1.58 -4.78
C PHE A 15 -4.34 1.76 -5.66
N GLN A 16 -4.36 2.76 -6.52
CA GLN A 16 -5.41 2.93 -7.52
C GLN A 16 -5.48 1.73 -8.47
N ASP A 17 -4.34 1.34 -9.04
CA ASP A 17 -4.22 0.16 -9.91
C ASP A 17 -4.64 -1.12 -9.17
N LEU A 18 -4.22 -1.29 -7.92
CA LEU A 18 -4.57 -2.43 -7.07
C LEU A 18 -6.09 -2.53 -6.88
N CYS A 19 -6.76 -1.42 -6.57
CA CYS A 19 -8.20 -1.40 -6.36
C CYS A 19 -8.96 -1.74 -7.65
N LEU A 20 -8.55 -1.16 -8.78
CA LEU A 20 -9.13 -1.47 -10.09
C LEU A 20 -8.95 -2.95 -10.41
N HIS A 21 -7.73 -3.47 -10.25
CA HIS A 21 -7.43 -4.87 -10.54
C HIS A 21 -8.23 -5.84 -9.65
N CYS A 22 -8.35 -5.54 -8.36
CA CYS A 22 -9.17 -6.32 -7.43
C CYS A 22 -10.67 -6.24 -7.75
N SER A 23 -11.16 -5.11 -8.28
CA SER A 23 -12.56 -4.97 -8.68
C SER A 23 -12.92 -5.83 -9.88
N GLU A 24 -11.99 -6.02 -10.82
CA GLU A 24 -12.19 -6.81 -12.03
C GLU A 24 -11.99 -8.32 -11.81
N ARG A 25 -11.05 -8.71 -10.94
CA ARG A 25 -10.58 -10.10 -10.78
C ARG A 25 -10.77 -10.70 -9.38
N GLY A 26 -11.28 -9.91 -8.44
CA GLY A 26 -11.39 -10.29 -7.04
C GLY A 26 -10.09 -10.10 -6.26
N ILE A 27 -10.19 -10.14 -4.92
CA ILE A 27 -9.08 -9.82 -4.01
C ILE A 27 -7.87 -10.75 -4.13
N GLN A 28 -8.08 -11.98 -4.62
CA GLN A 28 -7.01 -12.96 -4.89
C GLN A 28 -6.03 -12.49 -5.97
N ALA A 29 -6.44 -11.54 -6.82
CA ALA A 29 -5.58 -10.93 -7.83
C ALA A 29 -4.60 -9.90 -7.26
N ALA A 30 -4.75 -9.51 -5.98
CA ALA A 30 -3.83 -8.58 -5.32
C ALA A 30 -2.37 -9.08 -5.35
N HIS A 31 -2.15 -10.39 -5.14
CA HIS A 31 -0.82 -10.97 -5.16
C HIS A 31 -0.13 -10.85 -6.53
N GLU A 32 -0.90 -10.95 -7.61
CA GLU A 32 -0.37 -10.82 -8.98
C GLU A 32 0.17 -9.41 -9.22
N ILE A 33 -0.63 -8.38 -8.88
CA ILE A 33 -0.25 -7.00 -9.13
C ILE A 33 0.87 -6.52 -8.19
N ILE A 34 0.83 -6.92 -6.91
CA ILE A 34 1.91 -6.62 -5.94
C ILE A 34 3.25 -7.15 -6.48
N ARG A 35 3.29 -8.43 -6.89
CA ARG A 35 4.51 -9.07 -7.36
C ARG A 35 5.06 -8.50 -8.67
N THR A 36 4.19 -7.99 -9.54
CA THR A 36 4.59 -7.55 -10.88
C THR A 36 4.91 -6.05 -10.95
N ARG A 37 4.33 -5.24 -10.07
CA ARG A 37 4.45 -3.78 -10.11
C ARG A 37 5.41 -3.20 -9.07
N ILE A 38 5.66 -3.93 -7.98
CA ILE A 38 6.49 -3.44 -6.88
C ILE A 38 7.88 -4.04 -6.99
N SER A 39 8.89 -3.19 -7.18
CA SER A 39 10.29 -3.60 -7.21
C SER A 39 10.98 -3.50 -5.85
N ASP A 40 10.49 -2.64 -4.95
CA ASP A 40 11.04 -2.54 -3.61
C ASP A 40 10.63 -3.75 -2.78
N ARG A 41 11.63 -4.51 -2.31
CA ARG A 41 11.41 -5.77 -1.60
C ARG A 41 10.59 -5.59 -0.32
N HIS A 42 10.85 -4.52 0.44
CA HIS A 42 10.19 -4.31 1.72
C HIS A 42 8.75 -3.85 1.52
N LEU A 43 8.53 -2.92 0.60
CA LEU A 43 7.17 -2.51 0.24
C LEU A 43 6.36 -3.68 -0.32
N GLN A 44 6.98 -4.51 -1.17
CA GLN A 44 6.34 -5.72 -1.71
C GLN A 44 5.93 -6.68 -0.60
N GLU A 45 6.85 -7.01 0.30
CA GLU A 45 6.58 -7.91 1.43
C GLU A 45 5.46 -7.37 2.33
N GLY A 46 5.51 -6.08 2.69
CA GLY A 46 4.49 -5.45 3.51
C GLY A 46 3.09 -5.50 2.89
N LEU A 47 2.99 -5.29 1.57
CA LEU A 47 1.72 -5.37 0.86
C LEU A 47 1.26 -6.81 0.61
N THR A 48 2.17 -7.77 0.47
CA THR A 48 1.84 -9.19 0.47
C THR A 48 1.24 -9.61 1.82
N LEU A 49 1.84 -9.20 2.95
CA LEU A 49 1.26 -9.43 4.27
C LEU A 49 -0.16 -8.87 4.38
N ALA A 50 -0.39 -7.67 3.83
CA ALA A 50 -1.73 -7.08 3.78
C ALA A 50 -2.71 -7.93 2.96
N ALA A 51 -2.29 -8.41 1.80
CA ALA A 51 -3.14 -9.24 0.93
C ALA A 51 -3.43 -10.63 1.52
N ASP A 52 -2.52 -11.17 2.33
CA ASP A 52 -2.73 -12.37 3.15
C ASP A 52 -3.72 -12.16 4.32
N GLY A 53 -4.20 -10.93 4.52
CA GLY A 53 -5.18 -10.60 5.56
C GLY A 53 -4.56 -10.29 6.93
N ASN A 54 -3.25 -9.99 6.99
CA ASN A 54 -2.64 -9.55 8.24
C ASN A 54 -3.19 -8.18 8.67
N HIS A 55 -3.23 -7.97 9.99
CA HIS A 55 -3.75 -6.74 10.57
C HIS A 55 -2.94 -5.51 10.10
N PRO A 56 -3.59 -4.38 9.75
CA PRO A 56 -2.90 -3.17 9.26
C PRO A 56 -1.77 -2.66 10.16
N ALA A 57 -1.94 -2.81 11.48
CA ALA A 57 -0.90 -2.43 12.45
C ALA A 57 0.40 -3.25 12.30
N ILE A 58 0.30 -4.53 11.92
CA ILE A 58 1.47 -5.39 11.67
C ILE A 58 2.18 -4.91 10.40
N VAL A 59 1.42 -4.61 9.35
CA VAL A 59 1.94 -4.09 8.09
C VAL A 59 2.63 -2.75 8.30
N GLY A 60 1.98 -1.81 9.01
CA GLY A 60 2.54 -0.50 9.32
C GLY A 60 3.83 -0.58 10.12
N ARG A 61 3.87 -1.45 11.14
CA ARG A 61 5.08 -1.70 11.93
C ARG A 61 6.21 -2.29 11.09
N TYR A 62 5.91 -3.29 10.25
CA TYR A 62 6.91 -3.88 9.36
C TYR A 62 7.51 -2.81 8.43
N LEU A 63 6.66 -1.98 7.82
CA LEU A 63 7.09 -0.94 6.90
C LEU A 63 7.89 0.15 7.62
N SER A 64 7.50 0.57 8.83
CA SER A 64 8.25 1.58 9.58
C SER A 64 9.64 1.11 10.02
N GLU A 65 9.79 -0.19 10.29
CA GLU A 65 11.07 -0.79 10.67
C GLU A 65 12.00 -1.09 9.48
N THR A 66 11.45 -1.26 8.26
CA THR A 66 12.20 -1.76 7.10
C THR A 66 12.37 -0.76 5.96
N LEU A 67 11.48 0.22 5.81
CA LEU A 67 11.58 1.18 4.72
C LEU A 67 12.80 2.10 4.90
N PRO A 68 13.45 2.51 3.79
CA PRO A 68 14.61 3.39 3.87
C PRO A 68 14.28 4.75 4.51
N ARG A 69 15.16 5.27 5.37
CA ARG A 69 14.98 6.56 6.06
C ARG A 69 14.84 7.79 5.16
N HIS A 70 15.18 7.67 3.87
CA HIS A 70 15.04 8.77 2.91
C HIS A 70 13.62 8.85 2.32
N TRP A 71 12.75 7.89 2.64
CA TRP A 71 11.34 7.92 2.30
C TRP A 71 10.59 8.87 3.25
N GLU A 72 9.37 9.28 2.87
CA GLU A 72 8.54 10.17 3.69
C GLU A 72 8.34 9.60 5.11
N PRO A 73 8.53 10.41 6.17
CA PRO A 73 8.60 9.94 7.56
C PRO A 73 7.30 9.30 8.06
N ASP A 74 6.15 9.68 7.49
CA ASP A 74 4.82 9.15 7.83
C ASP A 74 4.28 8.16 6.79
N LEU A 75 5.11 7.76 5.81
CA LEU A 75 4.67 6.89 4.72
C LEU A 75 4.18 5.53 5.18
N ALA A 76 4.88 4.91 6.13
CA ALA A 76 4.47 3.62 6.70
C ALA A 76 3.08 3.69 7.33
N GLU A 77 2.77 4.80 8.00
CA GLU A 77 1.46 5.02 8.61
C GLU A 77 0.38 5.30 7.56
N ARG A 78 0.65 6.16 6.58
CA ARG A 78 -0.25 6.42 5.45
C ARG A 78 -0.58 5.14 4.69
N VAL A 79 0.41 4.29 4.43
CA VAL A 79 0.22 2.98 3.78
C VAL A 79 -0.59 2.04 4.67
N ALA A 80 -0.31 1.98 5.98
CA ALA A 80 -1.08 1.13 6.90
C ALA A 80 -2.57 1.53 6.95
N ARG A 81 -2.87 2.84 6.94
CA ARG A 81 -4.24 3.36 6.85
C ARG A 81 -4.89 3.00 5.52
N ALA A 82 -4.17 3.18 4.40
CA ALA A 82 -4.66 2.79 3.07
C ALA A 82 -4.97 1.29 2.99
N VAL A 83 -4.11 0.43 3.56
CA VAL A 83 -4.33 -1.01 3.69
C VAL A 83 -5.58 -1.30 4.52
N SER A 84 -5.78 -0.62 5.64
CA SER A 84 -6.99 -0.79 6.47
C SER A 84 -8.27 -0.44 5.71
N CYS A 85 -8.28 0.67 4.98
CA CYS A 85 -9.40 1.05 4.12
C CYS A 85 -9.64 0.00 3.03
N TRP A 86 -8.58 -0.48 2.38
CA TRP A 86 -8.67 -1.50 1.34
C TRP A 86 -9.24 -2.82 1.86
N GLN A 87 -8.70 -3.36 2.96
CA GLN A 87 -9.14 -4.63 3.55
C GLN A 87 -10.59 -4.59 4.06
N THR A 88 -11.07 -3.42 4.48
CA THR A 88 -12.45 -3.22 4.95
C THR A 88 -13.43 -2.91 3.82
N GLY A 89 -12.96 -2.85 2.56
CA GLY A 89 -13.81 -2.60 1.40
C GLY A 89 -14.29 -1.14 1.29
N GLN A 90 -13.53 -0.19 1.83
CA GLN A 90 -13.85 1.23 1.71
C GLN A 90 -13.72 1.72 0.25
N PRO A 91 -14.39 2.82 -0.12
CA PRO A 91 -14.27 3.41 -1.45
C PRO A 91 -12.81 3.80 -1.77
N LEU A 92 -12.45 3.72 -3.06
CA LEU A 92 -11.12 4.15 -3.55
C LEU A 92 -10.75 5.56 -3.05
N GLN A 93 -11.71 6.48 -2.98
CA GLN A 93 -11.47 7.83 -2.49
C GLN A 93 -10.92 7.87 -1.06
N GLU A 94 -11.41 7.01 -0.16
CA GLU A 94 -10.92 6.92 1.22
C GLU A 94 -9.48 6.36 1.30
N ILE A 95 -9.18 5.38 0.44
CA ILE A 95 -7.83 4.81 0.30
C ILE A 95 -6.86 5.90 -0.17
N MET A 96 -7.25 6.68 -1.19
CA MET A 96 -6.43 7.76 -1.72
C MET A 96 -6.26 8.91 -0.73
N ASN A 97 -7.29 9.23 0.06
CA ASN A 97 -7.19 10.22 1.13
C ASN A 97 -6.12 9.85 2.15
N CYS A 98 -5.94 8.57 2.47
CA CYS A 98 -4.89 8.10 3.37
C CYS A 98 -3.47 8.36 2.83
N LEU A 99 -3.31 8.37 1.51
CA LEU A 99 -2.01 8.55 0.85
C LEU A 99 -1.72 10.02 0.52
N HIS A 100 -2.73 10.88 0.44
CA HIS A 100 -2.55 12.31 0.15
C HIS A 100 -2.61 13.20 1.40
N ALA A 101 -3.28 12.77 2.47
CA ALA A 101 -3.35 13.55 3.70
C ALA A 101 -2.12 13.27 4.58
N PRO A 102 -1.39 14.32 5.00
CA PRO A 102 -0.36 14.15 6.02
C PRO A 102 -0.99 13.63 7.31
N VAL A 103 -0.26 12.76 8.01
CA VAL A 103 -0.67 12.38 9.37
C VAL A 103 -0.51 13.61 10.25
N SER A 104 -1.61 14.06 10.85
CA SER A 104 -1.60 15.20 11.78
C SER A 104 -1.26 14.69 13.18
N ASP A 105 -0.27 15.32 13.84
CA ASP A 105 0.08 15.15 15.27
C ASP A 105 -1.10 15.46 16.20
#